data_AF-A0A3D8PZZ5-F1
#
_entry.id   AF-A0A3D8PZZ5-F1
#
_cell.length_a   1.000
_cell.length_b   1.000
_cell.length_c   1.000
_cell.angle_alpha   90.00
_cell.angle_beta   90.00
_cell.angle_gamma   90.00
#
_symmetry.space_group_name_H-M   'P 1'
#
loop_
_entity.id
_entity.type
_entity.pdbx_description
1 polymer ?
#
loop_
_entity_poly.entity_id
_entity_poly.type
_entity_poly.pdbx_seq_one_letter_code
_entity_poly.pdbx_strand_id
1 'polypeptide(L)' 'MTKKQQEYKKLLEEQLHWCRERDSILEKIEVKLHEMKKIAEYAREDELTSFEIERLNFQLNELKSEIQSLEKQLKGVVH' A
#
# COMPACT_ATOMS: atom_id res chain seq x y z
N MET A 1 -19.97 3.30 34.64
CA MET A 1 -19.74 4.23 33.51
C MET A 1 -21.07 4.86 33.13
N THR A 2 -21.08 6.14 32.77
CA THR A 2 -22.28 6.81 32.26
C THR A 2 -22.52 6.40 30.80
N LYS A 3 -23.78 6.50 30.32
CA LYS A 3 -24.14 6.20 28.93
C LYS A 3 -23.28 6.96 27.91
N LYS A 4 -22.98 8.23 28.19
CA LYS A 4 -22.08 9.09 27.39
C LYS A 4 -20.65 8.54 27.32
N GLN A 5 -20.11 8.02 28.42
CA GLN A 5 -18.77 7.39 28.43
C GLN A 5 -18.75 6.11 27.58
N GLN A 6 -19.83 5.34 27.59
CA GLN A 6 -19.96 4.13 26.78
C GLN A 6 -20.01 4.44 25.27
N GLU A 7 -20.79 5.46 24.87
CA GLU A 7 -20.90 5.92 23.49
C GLU A 7 -19.58 6.50 22.98
N TYR A 8 -18.91 7.32 23.81
CA TYR A 8 -17.61 7.88 23.46
C TYR A 8 -16.54 6.80 23.30
N LYS A 9 -16.53 5.79 24.17
CA LYS A 9 -15.63 4.64 24.06
C LYS A 9 -15.83 3.89 22.74
N LYS A 10 -17.07 3.62 22.33
CA LYS A 10 -17.37 2.94 21.07
C LYS A 10 -16.85 3.71 19.85
N LEU A 11 -17.06 5.03 19.85
CA LEU A 11 -16.54 5.89 18.78
C LEU A 11 -15.02 5.85 18.68
N LEU A 12 -14.32 5.84 19.82
CA LEU A 12 -12.85 5.70 19.83
C LEU A 12 -12.39 4.32 19.35
N GLU A 13 -13.12 3.25 19.69
CA GLU A 13 -12.83 1.89 19.23
C GLU A 13 -13.00 1.77 17.70
N GLU A 14 -14.06 2.38 17.15
CA GLU A 14 -14.31 2.45 15.70
C GLU A 14 -13.21 3.25 14.99
N GLN A 15 -12.82 4.40 15.52
CA GLN A 15 -11.71 5.21 14.99
C GLN A 15 -10.38 4.46 15.02
N LEU A 16 -10.10 3.75 16.12
CA LEU A 16 -8.88 2.97 16.26
C LEU A 16 -8.83 1.81 15.25
N HIS A 17 -9.96 1.11 15.07
CA HIS A 17 -10.07 0.06 14.07
C HIS A 17 -9.84 0.61 12.66
N TRP A 18 -10.45 1.76 12.35
CA TRP A 18 -10.27 2.44 11.08
C TRP A 18 -8.81 2.82 10.80
N CYS A 19 -8.09 3.37 11.78
CA CYS A 19 -6.67 3.68 11.63
C CYS A 19 -5.85 2.41 11.34
N ARG A 20 -6.10 1.31 12.05
CA ARG A 20 -5.38 0.05 11.86
C ARG A 20 -5.57 -0.53 10.46
N GLU A 21 -6.78 -0.48 9.93
CA GLU A 21 -7.06 -0.94 8.56
C GLU A 21 -6.30 -0.09 7.53
N ARG A 22 -6.24 1.23 7.74
CA ARG A 22 -5.48 2.12 6.85
C ARG A 22 -3.98 1.87 6.94
N ASP A 23 -3.43 1.70 8.13
CA ASP A 23 -2.01 1.43 8.36
C ASP A 23 -1.60 0.12 7.67
N SER A 24 -2.41 -0.95 7.79
CA SER A 24 -2.19 -2.23 7.10
C SER A 24 -2.16 -2.09 5.57
N ILE A 25 -2.99 -1.23 4.99
CA ILE A 25 -2.96 -0.96 3.54
C ILE A 25 -1.69 -0.20 3.15
N LEU A 26 -1.29 0.80 3.96
CA LEU A 26 -0.08 1.59 3.73
C LEU A 26 1.20 0.74 3.81
N GLU A 27 1.30 -0.18 4.77
CA GLU A 27 2.41 -1.14 4.86
C GLU A 27 2.54 -1.98 3.58
N LYS A 28 1.41 -2.45 3.01
CA LYS A 28 1.42 -3.20 1.75
C LYS A 28 1.89 -2.35 0.57
N ILE A 29 1.52 -1.08 0.52
CA ILE A 29 1.99 -0.14 -0.51
C ILE A 29 3.50 0.09 -0.36
N GLU A 30 3.99 0.29 0.86
CA GLU A 30 5.41 0.51 1.15
C GLU A 30 6.28 -0.67 0.69
N VAL A 31 5.88 -1.90 0.98
CA VAL A 31 6.58 -3.11 0.51
C VAL A 31 6.72 -3.11 -1.01
N LYS A 32 5.64 -2.80 -1.74
CA LYS A 32 5.64 -2.78 -3.21
C LYS A 32 6.49 -1.64 -3.77
N LEU A 33 6.47 -0.47 -3.15
CA LEU A 33 7.36 0.64 -3.53
C LEU A 33 8.84 0.28 -3.31
N HIS A 34 9.16 -0.44 -2.24
CA HIS A 34 10.50 -0.97 -2.03
C HIS A 34 10.91 -2.00 -3.09
N GLU A 35 10.00 -2.85 -3.55
CA GLU A 35 10.25 -3.77 -4.67
C GLU A 35 10.51 -3.02 -5.97
N MET A 36 9.69 -2.00 -6.29
CA MET A 36 9.92 -1.14 -7.45
C MET A 36 11.28 -0.44 -7.40
N LYS A 37 11.67 0.03 -6.20
CA LYS A 37 12.99 0.65 -5.99
C LYS A 37 14.12 -0.33 -6.30
N LYS A 38 14.05 -1.57 -5.80
CA LYS A 38 15.06 -2.60 -6.08
C LYS A 38 15.19 -2.90 -7.57
N ILE A 39 14.07 -2.95 -8.29
CA ILE A 39 14.08 -3.13 -9.76
C ILE A 39 14.79 -1.97 -10.45
N ALA A 40 14.52 -0.72 -10.04
CA ALA A 40 15.16 0.46 -10.62
C ALA A 40 16.67 0.54 -10.29
N GLU A 41 17.07 0.13 -9.09
CA GLU A 41 18.48 0.05 -8.69
C GLU A 41 19.23 -1.01 -9.51
N TYR A 42 18.66 -2.20 -9.65
CA TYR A 42 19.19 -3.27 -10.51
C TYR A 42 19.35 -2.80 -11.98
N ALA A 43 18.31 -2.18 -12.54
CA ALA A 43 18.35 -1.70 -13.92
C ALA A 43 19.35 -0.57 -14.18
N ARG A 44 19.82 0.12 -13.14
CA ARG A 44 20.86 1.16 -13.24
C ARG A 44 22.27 0.57 -13.25
N GLU A 45 22.48 -0.52 -12.54
CA GLU A 45 23.81 -1.06 -12.25
C GLU A 45 24.27 -2.09 -13.29
N ASP A 46 23.32 -2.74 -13.98
CA ASP A 46 23.61 -3.83 -14.92
C ASP A 46 23.42 -3.45 -16.38
N GLU A 47 24.26 -3.99 -17.27
CA GLU A 47 24.04 -3.96 -18.71
C GLU A 47 22.92 -4.94 -19.08
N LEU A 48 21.69 -4.43 -19.12
CA LEU A 48 20.51 -5.25 -19.40
C LEU A 48 20.31 -5.48 -20.90
N THR A 49 19.94 -6.71 -21.24
CA THR A 49 19.41 -7.04 -22.56
C THR A 49 18.01 -6.44 -22.76
N SER A 50 17.59 -6.32 -24.02
CA SER A 50 16.21 -5.88 -24.34
C SER A 50 15.14 -6.76 -23.70
N PHE A 51 15.38 -8.07 -23.62
CA PHE A 51 14.46 -9.02 -22.98
C PHE A 51 14.35 -8.78 -21.47
N GLU A 52 15.47 -8.51 -20.79
CA GLU A 52 15.45 -8.18 -19.36
C GLU A 52 14.75 -6.85 -19.10
N ILE A 53 14.99 -5.85 -19.94
CA ILE A 53 14.29 -4.56 -19.87
C ILE A 53 12.78 -4.75 -20.00
N GLU A 54 12.31 -5.54 -20.97
CA GLU A 54 10.88 -5.84 -21.11
C GLU A 54 10.31 -6.53 -19.87
N ARG A 55 11.03 -7.52 -19.34
CA ARG A 55 10.61 -8.24 -18.13
C ARG A 55 10.51 -7.33 -16.90
N LEU A 56 11.50 -6.48 -16.67
CA LEU A 56 11.49 -5.54 -15.54
C LEU A 56 10.37 -4.50 -15.69
N ASN A 57 10.12 -4.01 -16.90
CA ASN A 57 8.99 -3.12 -17.17
C ASN A 57 7.65 -3.79 -16.91
N PHE A 58 7.50 -5.06 -17.27
CA PHE A 58 6.30 -5.83 -16.94
C PHE A 58 6.07 -5.89 -15.42
N GLN A 59 7.11 -6.26 -14.66
CA GLN A 59 7.04 -6.30 -13.19
C GLN A 59 6.69 -4.94 -12.56
N LEU A 60 7.28 -3.85 -13.05
CA LEU A 60 6.95 -2.50 -12.59
C LEU A 60 5.48 -2.13 -12.86
N ASN A 61 4.93 -2.54 -14.00
CA ASN A 61 3.53 -2.29 -14.33
C ASN A 61 2.56 -3.12 -13.48
N GLU A 62 2.91 -4.35 -13.15
CA GLU A 62 2.14 -5.17 -12.20
C GLU A 62 2.12 -4.51 -10.82
N LEU A 63 3.29 -4.17 -10.26
CA LEU A 63 3.41 -3.49 -8.97
C LEU A 63 2.63 -2.17 -8.93
N LYS A 64 2.71 -1.37 -10.00
CA LYS A 64 1.93 -0.14 -10.14
C LYS A 64 0.42 -0.41 -10.08
N SER A 65 -0.05 -1.45 -10.76
CA SER A 65 -1.47 -1.81 -10.81
C SER A 65 -1.97 -2.27 -9.43
N GLU A 66 -1.16 -3.02 -8.69
CA GLU A 66 -1.45 -3.44 -7.32
C GLU A 66 -1.48 -2.26 -6.35
N ILE A 67 -0.53 -1.34 -6.43
CA ILE A 67 -0.52 -0.10 -5.64
C ILE A 67 -1.79 0.71 -5.92
N GLN A 68 -2.18 0.88 -7.19
CA GLN A 68 -3.41 1.60 -7.53
C GLN A 68 -4.67 0.93 -6.96
N SER A 69 -4.69 -0.41 -6.89
CA SER A 69 -5.78 -1.15 -6.24
C SER A 69 -5.83 -0.89 -4.73
N LEU A 70 -4.66 -0.90 -4.07
CA LEU A 70 -4.54 -0.59 -2.64
C LEU A 70 -4.90 0.87 -2.32
N GLU A 71 -4.50 1.82 -3.16
CA GLU A 71 -4.88 3.23 -3.02
C GLU A 71 -6.40 3.43 -3.17
N LYS A 72 -7.05 2.67 -4.07
CA LYS A 72 -8.51 2.68 -4.18
C LYS A 72 -9.17 2.12 -2.92
N GLN A 73 -8.64 1.05 -2.35
CA GLN A 73 -9.11 0.52 -1.07
C GLN A 73 -8.95 1.56 0.05
N LEU A 74 -7.78 2.20 0.15
CA LEU A 74 -7.51 3.24 1.14
C LEU A 74 -8.48 4.43 1.04
N LYS A 75 -8.84 4.84 -0.19
CA LYS A 75 -9.83 5.90 -0.45
C LYS A 75 -11.27 5.44 -0.18
N GLY A 76 -11.58 4.16 -0.41
CA GLY A 76 -12.89 3.56 -0.16
C GLY A 76 -13.16 3.26 1.32
N VAL A 77 -12.13 3.24 2.16
CA VAL A 77 -12.24 3.11 3.63
C VAL A 77 -12.77 4.40 4.29
N VAL A 78 -13.14 5.43 3.52
CA VAL A 78 -13.74 6.67 4.04
C VAL A 78 -15.23 6.47 4.31
N HIS A 79 -15.66 6.74 5.55
CA HIS A 79 -17.07 6.72 5.97
C HIS A 79 -17.75 8.07 5.74
#